data_AF-A0A397CHI3-F1
#
_entry.id   AF-A0A397CHI3-F1
#
_cell.length_a   1.000
_cell.length_b   1.000
_cell.length_c   1.000
_cell.angle_alpha   90.00
_cell.angle_beta   90.00
_cell.angle_gamma   90.00
#
_symmetry.space_group_name_H-M   'P 1'
#
loop_
_entity.id
_entity.type
_entity.pdbx_description
1 polymer ?
#
loop_
_entity_poly.entity_id
_entity_poly.type
_entity_poly.pdbx_seq_one_letter_code
_entity_poly.pdbx_strand_id
1 'polypeptide(L)'
;MASQPKTQLTMCVTDHTGMGYAPLPSAPNSTSVCQPLDVGVMAPFKRNLRNLWLLEEKIIGDDEDPYSLTAQQKRMAMVQRAISAWDMVSEDVVRRSFEKAIPTPEHNANQ
;
A
#
# COMPACT_ATOMS: atom_id res chain seq x y z
N MET A 1 24.76 -2.82 -39.57
CA MET A 1 24.32 -3.84 -38.59
C MET A 1 23.20 -3.21 -37.78
N ALA A 2 21.95 -3.50 -38.11
CA ALA A 2 20.80 -2.95 -37.40
C ALA A 2 20.62 -3.68 -36.06
N SER A 3 20.81 -2.95 -34.97
CA SER A 3 20.50 -3.43 -33.62
C SER A 3 18.98 -3.58 -33.51
N GLN A 4 18.51 -4.82 -33.35
CA GLN A 4 17.11 -5.12 -33.10
C GLN A 4 16.71 -4.57 -31.72
N PRO A 5 15.57 -3.87 -31.57
CA PRO A 5 15.07 -3.53 -30.25
C PRO A 5 14.66 -4.82 -29.53
N LYS A 6 15.22 -5.04 -28.34
CA LYS A 6 14.79 -6.13 -27.45
C LYS A 6 13.37 -5.84 -27.01
N THR A 7 12.38 -6.40 -27.70
CA THR A 7 11.02 -6.49 -27.21
C THR A 7 11.07 -7.36 -25.96
N GLN A 8 11.07 -6.74 -24.78
CA GLN A 8 10.93 -7.44 -23.51
C GLN A 8 9.53 -8.03 -23.50
N LEU A 9 9.42 -9.30 -23.88
CA LEU A 9 8.19 -10.08 -23.75
C LEU A 9 7.85 -10.12 -22.25
N THR A 10 6.92 -9.28 -21.82
CA THR A 10 6.29 -9.39 -20.51
C THR A 10 5.59 -10.74 -20.47
N MET A 11 6.22 -11.70 -19.78
CA MET A 11 5.69 -13.06 -19.65
C MET A 11 4.47 -12.98 -18.73
N CYS A 12 3.27 -13.02 -19.31
CA CYS A 12 2.04 -13.16 -18.55
C CYS A 12 2.05 -14.54 -17.88
N VAL A 13 2.03 -14.56 -16.55
CA VAL A 13 1.96 -15.78 -15.75
C VAL A 13 0.50 -16.12 -15.55
N THR A 14 0.08 -17.32 -15.94
CA THR A 14 -1.30 -17.77 -15.76
C THR A 14 -1.43 -18.55 -14.46
N ASP A 15 -2.43 -18.24 -13.63
CA ASP A 15 -2.72 -19.07 -12.46
C ASP A 15 -3.58 -20.30 -12.81
N HIS A 16 -3.86 -21.12 -11.79
CA HIS A 16 -4.74 -22.29 -11.88
C HIS A 16 -6.18 -21.97 -12.30
N THR A 17 -6.59 -20.69 -12.29
CA THR A 17 -7.91 -20.23 -12.73
C THR A 17 -7.92 -19.77 -14.20
N GLY A 18 -6.75 -19.73 -14.85
CA GLY A 18 -6.62 -19.23 -16.22
C GLY A 18 -6.48 -17.70 -16.29
N MET A 19 -6.41 -17.00 -15.15
CA MET A 19 -6.26 -15.56 -15.11
C MET A 19 -4.78 -15.20 -15.32
N GLY A 20 -4.51 -14.37 -16.32
CA GLY A 20 -3.16 -13.91 -16.64
C GLY A 20 -2.75 -12.74 -15.76
N TYR A 21 -1.60 -12.85 -15.11
CA TYR A 21 -0.97 -11.78 -14.34
C TYR A 21 0.28 -11.31 -15.06
N ALA A 22 0.41 -10.00 -15.22
CA ALA A 22 1.64 -9.38 -15.67
C ALA A 22 2.44 -8.90 -14.44
N PRO A 23 3.74 -9.20 -14.34
CA PRO A 23 4.58 -8.54 -13.36
C PRO A 23 4.59 -7.03 -13.62
N LEU A 24 4.75 -6.25 -12.56
CA LEU A 24 4.91 -4.80 -12.69
C LEU A 24 6.12 -4.47 -13.57
N PRO A 25 6.08 -3.34 -14.29
CA PRO A 25 7.23 -2.88 -15.06
C PRO A 25 8.52 -2.86 -14.22
N SER A 26 9.63 -3.28 -14.82
CA SER A 26 10.95 -3.28 -14.17
C SER A 26 11.58 -1.88 -14.06
N ALA A 27 10.87 -0.84 -14.51
CA ALA A 27 11.32 0.53 -14.45
C ALA A 27 11.52 1.00 -12.99
N PRO A 28 12.53 1.84 -12.71
CA PRO A 28 12.72 2.43 -11.39
C PRO A 28 11.44 3.11 -10.90
N ASN A 29 11.11 2.91 -9.62
CA ASN A 29 9.92 3.48 -8.98
C ASN A 29 8.58 3.04 -9.60
N SER A 30 8.52 1.95 -10.37
CA SER A 30 7.26 1.50 -10.97
C SER A 30 6.15 1.26 -9.93
N THR A 31 6.49 0.91 -8.68
CA THR A 31 5.49 0.73 -7.62
C THR A 31 4.74 2.02 -7.28
N SER A 32 5.41 3.18 -7.30
CA SER A 32 4.78 4.46 -6.97
C SER A 32 3.75 4.94 -7.99
N VAL A 33 3.75 4.34 -9.20
CA VAL A 33 2.85 4.68 -10.30
C VAL A 33 1.87 3.55 -10.64
N CYS A 34 2.27 2.29 -10.48
CA CYS A 34 1.50 1.12 -10.92
C CYS A 34 0.90 0.30 -9.77
N GLN A 35 1.26 0.53 -8.50
CA GLN A 35 0.65 -0.17 -7.37
C GLN A 35 -0.44 0.69 -6.72
N PRO A 36 -1.72 0.27 -6.74
CA PRO A 36 -2.82 1.00 -6.11
C PRO A 36 -2.56 1.31 -4.63
N LEU A 37 -1.87 0.39 -3.93
CA LEU A 37 -1.47 0.58 -2.55
C LEU A 37 -0.65 1.87 -2.39
N ASP A 38 0.45 2.00 -3.13
CA ASP A 38 1.36 3.14 -3.06
C ASP A 38 0.76 4.42 -3.66
N VAL A 39 0.03 4.30 -4.78
CA VAL A 39 -0.53 5.42 -5.54
C VAL A 39 -1.62 6.18 -4.77
N GLY A 40 -2.45 5.48 -3.99
CA GLY A 40 -3.65 6.11 -3.43
C GLY A 40 -4.11 5.64 -2.06
N VAL A 41 -3.80 4.41 -1.63
CA VAL A 41 -4.26 3.89 -0.34
C VAL A 41 -3.32 4.27 0.81
N MET A 42 -2.01 4.24 0.58
CA MET A 42 -1.02 4.45 1.63
C MET A 42 -1.05 5.85 2.24
N ALA A 43 -1.36 6.88 1.45
CA ALA A 43 -1.44 8.25 1.95
C ALA A 43 -2.57 8.46 2.99
N PRO A 44 -3.85 8.15 2.69
CA PRO A 44 -4.92 8.26 3.67
C PRO A 44 -4.75 7.29 4.85
N PHE A 45 -4.25 6.07 4.62
CA PHE A 45 -3.96 5.14 5.71
C PHE A 45 -2.94 5.69 6.71
N LYS A 46 -1.79 6.22 6.23
CA LYS A 46 -0.78 6.86 7.09
C LYS A 46 -1.33 8.09 7.83
N ARG A 47 -2.21 8.87 7.19
CA ARG A 47 -2.89 10.00 7.82
C ARG A 47 -3.80 9.54 8.95
N ASN A 48 -4.61 8.51 8.73
CA ASN A 48 -5.52 7.95 9.74
C ASN A 48 -4.73 7.37 10.92
N LEU A 49 -3.65 6.62 10.65
CA LEU A 49 -2.72 6.13 11.68
C LEU A 49 -2.17 7.26 12.56
N ARG A 50 -1.72 8.36 11.93
CA ARG A 50 -1.20 9.53 12.66
C ARG A 50 -2.29 10.20 13.50
N ASN A 51 -3.50 10.34 12.96
CA ASN A 51 -4.62 10.93 13.69
C ASN A 51 -5.01 10.08 14.90
N LEU A 52 -5.14 8.76 14.72
CA LEU A 52 -5.44 7.85 15.82
C LEU A 52 -4.36 7.88 16.89
N TRP A 53 -3.08 7.90 16.50
CA TRP A 53 -1.97 8.00 17.47
C TRP A 53 -2.05 9.27 18.34
N LEU A 54 -2.50 10.39 17.77
CA LEU A 54 -2.62 11.65 18.49
C LEU A 54 -3.86 11.72 19.40
N LEU A 55 -4.92 10.98 19.06
CA LEU A 55 -6.20 10.99 19.76
C LEU A 55 -6.36 9.81 20.74
N GLU A 56 -5.48 8.81 20.66
CA GLU A 56 -5.54 7.62 21.49
C GLU A 56 -5.30 7.98 22.96
N GLU A 57 -6.13 7.42 23.82
CA GLU A 57 -5.91 7.49 25.26
C GLU A 57 -4.63 6.78 25.65
N LYS A 58 -3.99 7.26 26.73
CA LYS A 58 -2.77 6.66 27.23
C LYS A 58 -3.06 5.22 27.65
N ILE A 59 -2.33 4.27 27.05
CA ILE A 59 -2.37 2.87 27.47
C ILE A 59 -1.79 2.80 28.87
N ILE A 60 -2.56 2.25 29.80
CA ILE A 60 -2.15 2.04 31.20
C ILE A 60 -1.64 0.61 31.31
N GLY A 61 -0.43 0.44 31.87
CA GLY A 61 0.15 -0.88 32.14
C GLY A 61 -0.56 -1.60 33.29
N ASP A 62 -0.41 -2.93 33.34
CA ASP A 62 -0.98 -3.77 34.41
C ASP A 62 -0.06 -3.86 35.64
N ASP A 63 1.14 -3.26 35.56
CA ASP A 63 2.18 -3.29 36.60
C ASP A 63 2.00 -2.16 37.63
N GLU A 64 2.70 -2.28 38.77
CA GLU A 64 2.79 -1.24 39.82
C GLU A 64 3.27 0.13 39.30
N ASP A 65 3.95 0.16 38.14
CA ASP A 65 4.20 1.37 37.36
C ASP A 65 3.20 1.45 36.18
N PRO A 66 2.16 2.32 36.27
CA PRO A 66 1.19 2.54 35.19
C PRO A 66 1.82 2.94 33.85
N TYR A 67 3.10 3.32 33.83
CA TYR A 67 3.84 3.76 32.66
C TYR A 67 4.79 2.69 32.07
N SER A 68 4.94 1.53 32.72
CA SER A 68 5.74 0.42 32.20
C SER A 68 4.92 -0.50 31.29
N LEU A 69 4.74 -0.08 30.03
CA LEU A 69 4.10 -0.94 29.04
C LEU A 69 5.01 -2.07 28.59
N THR A 70 4.51 -3.30 28.66
CA THR A 70 5.18 -4.48 28.09
C THR A 70 5.30 -4.38 26.57
N ALA A 71 6.27 -5.10 25.99
CA ALA A 71 6.41 -5.16 24.53
C ALA A 71 5.16 -5.74 23.84
N GLN A 72 4.45 -6.65 24.52
CA GLN A 72 3.20 -7.23 24.03
C GLN A 72 2.08 -6.19 23.96
N GLN A 73 1.86 -5.40 25.02
CA GLN A 73 0.85 -4.34 25.04
C GLN A 73 1.12 -3.29 23.95
N LYS A 74 2.39 -2.88 23.78
CA LYS A 74 2.78 -1.95 22.70
C LYS A 74 2.46 -2.49 21.31
N ARG A 75 2.80 -3.76 21.04
CA ARG A 75 2.49 -4.41 19.76
C ARG A 75 0.98 -4.54 19.54
N MET A 76 0.22 -4.93 20.57
CA MET A 76 -1.23 -5.07 20.47
C MET A 76 -1.88 -3.73 20.11
N ALA A 77 -1.52 -2.66 20.81
CA ALA A 77 -2.04 -1.33 20.53
C ALA A 77 -1.69 -0.85 19.10
N MET A 78 -0.47 -1.13 18.62
CA MET A 78 -0.09 -0.84 17.24
C MET A 78 -0.96 -1.59 16.22
N VAL A 79 -1.22 -2.87 16.44
CA VAL A 79 -2.06 -3.69 15.53
C VAL A 79 -3.50 -3.18 15.54
N GLN A 80 -4.10 -2.96 16.71
CA GLN A 80 -5.48 -2.46 16.82
C GLN A 80 -5.64 -1.10 16.15
N ARG A 81 -4.64 -0.22 16.29
CA ARG A 81 -4.62 1.08 15.62
C ARG A 81 -4.51 0.96 14.12
N ALA A 82 -3.72 0.02 13.61
CA ALA A 82 -3.61 -0.25 12.18
C ALA A 82 -4.94 -0.79 11.60
N ILE A 83 -5.62 -1.69 12.32
CA ILE A 83 -6.96 -2.16 11.94
C ILE A 83 -7.94 -0.98 11.89
N SER A 84 -8.00 -0.19 12.96
CA SER A 84 -8.89 0.98 13.02
C SER A 84 -8.58 2.00 11.92
N ALA A 85 -7.30 2.24 11.60
CA ALA A 85 -6.91 3.14 10.52
C ALA A 85 -7.31 2.62 9.14
N TRP A 86 -7.31 1.29 8.95
CA TRP A 86 -7.73 0.61 7.73
C TRP A 86 -9.24 0.70 7.55
N ASP A 87 -10.04 0.49 8.60
CA ASP A 87 -11.50 0.61 8.55
C ASP A 87 -11.96 2.02 8.15
N MET A 88 -11.14 3.04 8.43
CA MET A 88 -11.37 4.42 8.00
C MET A 88 -11.02 4.68 6.52
N VAL A 89 -10.38 3.76 5.81
CA VAL A 89 -10.11 3.86 4.37
C VAL A 89 -11.35 3.39 3.62
N SER A 90 -12.11 4.35 3.06
CA SER A 90 -13.32 4.03 2.30
C SER A 90 -13.03 3.19 1.05
N GLU A 91 -13.98 2.34 0.65
CA GLU A 91 -13.93 1.60 -0.61
C GLU A 91 -13.69 2.49 -1.84
N ASP A 92 -14.25 3.70 -1.86
CA ASP A 92 -14.04 4.70 -2.92
C ASP A 92 -12.57 5.15 -3.05
N VAL A 93 -11.81 5.14 -1.96
CA VAL A 93 -10.36 5.40 -2.01
C VAL A 93 -9.66 4.22 -2.67
N VAL A 94 -10.02 2.99 -2.31
CA VAL A 94 -9.45 1.78 -2.91
C VAL A 94 -9.73 1.76 -4.41
N ARG A 95 -11.00 1.89 -4.83
CA ARG A 95 -11.41 1.92 -6.24
C ARG A 95 -10.65 2.99 -7.04
N ARG A 96 -10.62 4.23 -6.57
CA ARG A 96 -9.89 5.33 -7.24
C ARG A 96 -8.38 5.10 -7.31
N SER A 97 -7.81 4.34 -6.37
CA SER A 97 -6.40 3.99 -6.39
C SER A 97 -6.07 3.02 -7.52
N PHE A 98 -6.99 2.09 -7.83
CA PHE A 98 -6.87 1.24 -9.01
C PHE A 98 -7.01 2.04 -10.30
N GLU A 99 -7.99 2.94 -10.40
CA GLU A 99 -8.15 3.82 -11.57
C GLU A 99 -6.89 4.64 -11.86
N LYS A 100 -6.21 5.13 -10.83
CA LYS A 100 -4.96 5.90 -10.96
C LYS A 100 -3.74 5.03 -11.31
N ALA A 101 -3.72 3.79 -10.85
CA ALA A 101 -2.59 2.89 -11.05
C ALA A 101 -2.56 2.25 -12.45
N ILE A 102 -3.66 2.36 -13.20
CA ILE A 102 -3.73 1.90 -14.59
C ILE A 102 -3.01 2.92 -15.49
N PRO A 103 -1.92 2.56 -16.16
CA PRO A 103 -1.23 3.46 -17.07
C PRO A 103 -2.16 3.83 -18.24
N THR A 104 -2.44 5.12 -18.41
CA THR A 104 -3.11 5.63 -19.61
C THR A 104 -2.09 5.87 -20.72
N PRO A 105 -2.45 5.72 -22.00
CA PRO A 105 -1.51 5.90 -23.13
C PRO A 105 -0.79 7.25 -23.13
N GLU A 106 -1.39 8.27 -22.52
CA GLU A 106 -0.93 9.65 -22.52
C GLU A 106 0.16 9.90 -21.46
N HIS A 107 0.21 9.07 -20.41
CA HIS A 107 1.19 9.19 -19.32
C HIS A 107 2.60 8.73 -19.74
N ASN A 108 2.70 7.92 -20.80
CA ASN A 108 3.95 7.32 -21.28
C ASN A 108 4.67 8.18 -22.34
N ALA A 109 4.05 9.27 -22.82
CA ALA A 109 4.64 10.14 -23.84
C ALA A 109 5.61 11.20 -23.27
N ASN A 110 5.67 11.36 -21.95
CA ASN A 110 6.43 12.42 -21.27
C ASN A 110 7.37 11.91 -20.15
N GLN A 111 7.68 10.61 -20.11
CA GLN A 111 8.74 10.03 -19.27
C GLN A 111 9.84 9.43 -20.16
#